data_AF-A0A950GB39-F1
#
_entry.id   AF-A0A950GB39-F1
#
_cell.length_a   1.000
_cell.length_b   1.000
_cell.length_c   1.000
_cell.angle_alpha   90.00
_cell.angle_beta   90.00
_cell.angle_gamma   90.00
#
_symmetry.space_group_name_H-M   'P 1'
#
loop_
_entity.id
_entity.type
_entity.pdbx_description
1 polymer ?
#
loop_
_entity_poly.entity_id
_entity_poly.type
_entity_poly.pdbx_seq_one_letter_code
_entity_poly.pdbx_strand_id
1 'polypeptide(L)'
;GNTLYYKLNASVDRRGCPNDLLLWEGIRLGQRLGLAQLDLGASDYDQPGLLRYKRKYATEEREIVRLRWEPTDYADPRPAQARQTLSQMTRLLTEPGVPDAITRAAGEAFYGLFC
;
A
#
# COMPACT_ATOMS: atom_id res chain seq x y z
N GLY A 1 -15.93 14.03 1.62
CA GLY A 1 -15.74 13.15 2.79
C GLY A 1 -14.94 13.88 3.85
N ASN A 2 -15.03 13.47 5.11
CA ASN A 2 -14.39 14.13 6.27
C ASN A 2 -13.03 13.50 6.66
N THR A 3 -12.36 12.88 5.67
CA THR A 3 -11.22 11.99 5.90
C THR A 3 -10.16 12.24 4.83
N LEU A 4 -8.90 12.39 5.25
CA LEU A 4 -7.73 12.37 4.39
C LEU A 4 -7.23 10.92 4.28
N TYR A 5 -6.94 10.44 3.07
CA TYR A 5 -6.48 9.07 2.85
C TYR A 5 -4.99 9.04 2.50
N TYR A 6 -4.20 8.40 3.35
CA TYR A 6 -2.78 8.16 3.11
C TYR A 6 -2.59 6.94 2.22
N LYS A 7 -2.81 7.12 0.91
CA LYS A 7 -2.91 5.99 -0.03
C LYS A 7 -1.59 5.30 -0.34
N LEU A 8 -0.54 6.05 -0.65
CA LEU A 8 0.73 5.52 -1.13
C LEU A 8 1.88 6.31 -0.51
N ASN A 9 2.99 5.60 -0.25
CA ASN A 9 4.22 6.19 0.23
C ASN A 9 5.43 5.38 -0.23
N ALA A 10 6.49 6.08 -0.61
CA ALA A 10 7.77 5.49 -0.98
C ALA A 10 8.89 6.47 -0.62
N SER A 11 10.07 5.94 -0.34
CA SER A 11 11.25 6.74 -0.02
C SER A 11 12.49 6.06 -0.58
N VAL A 12 13.35 6.83 -1.24
CA VAL A 12 14.65 6.35 -1.76
C VAL A 12 15.68 6.24 -0.63
N ASP A 13 15.63 7.15 0.35
CA ASP A 13 16.47 7.14 1.55
C ASP A 13 15.60 7.09 2.82
N ARG A 14 16.09 6.37 3.83
CA ARG A 14 15.47 6.25 5.15
C ARG A 14 16.15 7.12 6.20
N ARG A 15 17.33 7.68 5.91
CA ARG A 15 18.03 8.59 6.82
C ARG A 15 17.15 9.81 7.08
N GLY A 16 17.01 10.17 8.36
CA GLY A 16 16.17 11.29 8.78
C GLY A 16 14.66 11.02 8.77
N CYS A 17 14.22 9.77 8.55
CA CYS A 17 12.80 9.38 8.61
C CYS A 17 11.86 10.27 7.77
N PRO A 18 12.12 10.50 6.46
CA PRO A 18 11.35 11.45 5.65
C PRO A 18 9.85 11.12 5.58
N ASN A 19 9.50 9.83 5.68
CA ASN A 19 8.12 9.36 5.70
C ASN A 19 7.36 9.82 6.94
N ASP A 20 8.04 9.94 8.08
CA ASP A 20 7.46 10.48 9.30
C ASP A 20 7.06 11.95 9.14
N LEU A 21 7.93 12.73 8.47
CA LEU A 21 7.68 14.13 8.17
C LEU A 21 6.52 14.29 7.17
N LEU A 22 6.50 13.48 6.11
CA LEU A 22 5.41 13.49 5.13
C LEU A 22 4.06 13.20 5.79
N LEU A 23 4.02 12.21 6.69
CA LEU A 23 2.79 11.90 7.40
C LEU A 23 2.37 13.03 8.35
N TRP A 24 3.32 13.63 9.06
CA TRP A 24 3.06 14.78 9.93
C TRP A 24 2.47 15.96 9.15
N GLU A 25 3.02 16.27 7.98
CA GLU A 25 2.45 17.30 7.11
C GLU A 25 1.07 16.91 6.57
N GLY A 26 0.81 15.61 6.36
CA GLY A 26 -0.53 15.09 6.08
C GLY A 26 -1.52 15.39 7.21
N ILE A 27 -1.14 15.20 8.47
CA ILE A 27 -1.97 15.53 9.64
C ILE A 27 -2.27 17.04 9.66
N ARG A 28 -1.24 17.88 9.50
CA ARG A 28 -1.41 19.34 9.47
C ARG A 28 -2.28 19.81 8.30
N LEU A 29 -2.15 19.16 7.14
CA LEU A 29 -3.00 19.42 5.99
C LEU A 29 -4.46 19.07 6.31
N GLY A 30 -4.71 17.90 6.89
CA GLY A 30 -6.06 17.50 7.32
C GLY A 30 -6.70 18.52 8.25
N GLN A 31 -5.95 19.02 9.24
CA GLN A 31 -6.39 20.10 10.13
C GLN A 31 -6.72 21.39 9.39
N ARG A 32 -5.84 21.85 8.48
CA ARG A 32 -6.10 23.07 7.68
C ARG A 32 -7.33 22.96 6.80
N LEU A 33 -7.64 21.75 6.33
CA LEU A 33 -8.82 21.45 5.52
C LEU A 33 -10.08 21.19 6.36
N GLY A 34 -10.00 21.26 7.70
CA GLY A 34 -11.14 21.00 8.59
C GLY A 34 -11.58 19.52 8.60
N LEU A 35 -10.70 18.60 8.23
CA LEU A 35 -10.99 17.17 8.22
C LEU A 35 -10.82 16.57 9.63
N ALA A 36 -11.69 15.63 9.99
CA ALA A 36 -11.66 15.01 11.31
C ALA A 36 -10.74 13.77 11.39
N GLN A 37 -10.40 13.16 10.26
CA GLN A 37 -9.72 11.86 10.23
C GLN A 37 -8.61 11.79 9.19
N LEU A 38 -7.55 11.04 9.54
CA LEU A 38 -6.52 10.57 8.63
C LEU A 38 -6.57 9.03 8.61
N ASP A 39 -6.91 8.46 7.47
CA ASP A 39 -6.95 7.01 7.27
C ASP A 39 -5.61 6.53 6.67
N LEU A 40 -4.93 5.65 7.39
CA LEU A 40 -3.64 5.07 7.00
C LEU A 40 -3.77 3.84 6.09
N GLY A 41 -4.99 3.44 5.76
CA GLY A 41 -5.32 2.26 4.97
C GLY A 41 -5.15 0.93 5.71
N ALA A 42 -5.53 -0.15 5.05
CA ALA A 42 -5.40 -1.50 5.58
C ALA A 42 -3.93 -1.97 5.65
N SER A 43 -3.65 -2.89 6.58
CA SER A 43 -2.40 -3.65 6.65
C SER A 43 -2.75 -5.09 7.02
N ASP A 44 -2.05 -6.04 6.43
CA ASP A 44 -2.18 -7.45 6.81
C ASP A 44 -1.36 -7.73 8.09
N TYR A 45 -1.76 -8.75 8.86
CA TYR A 45 -1.13 -9.09 10.14
C TYR A 45 0.34 -9.54 10.02
N ASP A 46 0.74 -10.02 8.84
CA ASP A 46 2.10 -10.47 8.53
C ASP A 46 3.04 -9.34 8.07
N GLN A 47 2.63 -8.07 8.23
CA GLN A 47 3.41 -6.87 7.87
C GLN A 47 3.90 -6.09 9.11
N PRO A 48 4.73 -6.68 9.99
CA PRO A 48 5.07 -6.09 11.29
C PRO A 48 5.76 -4.72 11.20
N GLY A 49 6.52 -4.47 10.13
CA GLY A 49 7.14 -3.16 9.88
C GLY A 49 6.13 -2.06 9.56
N LEU A 50 5.12 -2.37 8.74
CA LEU A 50 4.07 -1.42 8.36
C LEU A 50 3.11 -1.18 9.53
N LEU A 51 2.75 -2.23 10.27
CA LEU A 51 1.96 -2.12 11.50
C LEU A 51 2.66 -1.21 12.52
N ARG A 52 3.95 -1.43 12.78
CA ARG A 52 4.75 -0.57 13.67
C ARG A 52 4.79 0.87 13.16
N TYR A 53 4.93 1.08 11.87
CA TYR A 53 4.95 2.43 11.28
C TYR A 53 3.64 3.18 11.54
N LYS A 54 2.49 2.55 11.27
CA LYS A 54 1.16 3.17 11.44
C LYS A 54 0.84 3.46 12.91
N ARG A 55 1.21 2.53 13.81
CA ARG A 55 1.00 2.64 15.27
C ARG A 55 1.67 3.84 15.93
N LYS A 56 2.68 4.45 15.30
CA LYS A 56 3.26 5.71 15.78
C LYS A 56 2.24 6.86 15.80
N TYR A 57 1.20 6.78 14.97
CA TYR A 57 0.27 7.88 14.70
C TYR A 57 -1.21 7.50 14.84
N ALA A 58 -1.53 6.21 14.70
CA ALA A 58 -2.90 5.74 14.81
C ALA A 58 -3.38 5.82 16.26
N THR A 59 -4.52 6.48 16.45
CA THR A 59 -5.25 6.51 17.73
C THR A 59 -6.33 5.42 17.82
N GLU A 60 -6.78 4.92 16.66
CA GLU A 60 -7.76 3.84 16.54
C GLU A 60 -7.24 2.79 15.54
N GLU A 61 -7.41 1.51 15.88
CA GLU A 61 -7.21 0.37 14.98
C GLU A 61 -8.54 -0.38 14.85
N ARG A 62 -8.86 -0.86 13.65
CA ARG A 62 -10.07 -1.64 13.37
C ARG A 62 -9.71 -2.85 12.52
N GLU A 63 -10.32 -3.99 12.83
CA GLU A 63 -10.21 -5.16 11.98
C GLU A 63 -11.02 -4.96 10.69
N ILE A 64 -10.41 -5.31 9.56
CA ILE A 64 -11.06 -5.26 8.25
C ILE A 64 -11.28 -6.69 7.79
N VAL A 65 -12.54 -7.13 7.78
CA VAL A 65 -12.93 -8.45 7.28
C VAL A 65 -13.32 -8.34 5.82
N ARG A 66 -12.65 -9.10 4.95
CA ARG A 66 -13.03 -9.25 3.54
C ARG A 66 -13.74 -10.58 3.36
N LEU A 67 -15.04 -10.52 3.13
CA LEU A 67 -15.83 -11.69 2.80
C LEU A 67 -15.71 -11.97 1.31
N ARG A 68 -15.38 -13.22 0.97
CA ARG A 68 -15.46 -13.72 -0.40
C ARG A 68 -16.31 -14.97 -0.39
N TRP A 69 -17.33 -14.99 -1.25
CA TRP A 69 -18.10 -16.20 -1.52
C TRP A 69 -17.60 -16.84 -2.82
N GLU A 70 -17.32 -18.13 -2.76
CA GLU A 70 -17.03 -18.99 -3.90
C GLU A 70 -17.86 -20.27 -3.74
N PRO A 71 -18.44 -20.84 -4.82
CA PRO A 71 -19.13 -22.13 -4.74
C PRO A 71 -18.20 -23.23 -4.21
N THR A 72 -18.72 -24.21 -3.46
CA THR A 72 -17.91 -25.26 -2.81
C THR A 72 -17.04 -26.06 -3.79
N ASP A 73 -17.51 -26.24 -5.03
CA ASP A 73 -16.81 -26.97 -6.09
C ASP A 73 -15.97 -26.06 -6.99
N TYR A 74 -15.89 -24.77 -6.68
CA TYR A 74 -15.15 -23.78 -7.45
C TYR A 74 -13.74 -23.62 -6.88
N ALA A 75 -12.78 -24.32 -7.48
CA ALA A 75 -11.36 -24.12 -7.23
C ALA A 75 -10.70 -23.52 -8.48
N ASP A 76 -10.82 -22.20 -8.66
CA ASP A 76 -10.10 -21.50 -9.73
C ASP A 76 -8.66 -21.19 -9.29
N PRO A 77 -7.62 -21.80 -9.89
CA PRO A 77 -6.24 -21.52 -9.52
C PRO A 77 -5.72 -20.20 -10.08
N ARG A 78 -6.41 -19.59 -11.07
CA ARG A 78 -5.93 -18.41 -11.80
C ARG A 78 -5.65 -17.21 -10.88
N PRO A 79 -6.46 -16.87 -9.87
CA PRO A 79 -6.16 -15.76 -8.97
C PRO A 79 -4.88 -15.96 -8.16
N ALA A 80 -4.62 -17.18 -7.69
CA ALA A 80 -3.40 -17.51 -6.96
C ALA A 80 -2.17 -17.45 -7.88
N GLN A 81 -2.27 -18.01 -9.09
CA GLN A 81 -1.22 -17.96 -10.11
C GLN A 81 -0.92 -16.54 -10.57
N ALA A 82 -1.94 -15.71 -10.77
CA ALA A 82 -1.79 -14.30 -11.12
C ALA A 82 -1.06 -13.52 -10.03
N ARG A 83 -1.43 -13.74 -8.75
CA ARG A 83 -0.73 -13.11 -7.61
C ARG A 83 0.74 -13.53 -7.53
N GLN A 84 1.02 -14.82 -7.71
CA GLN A 84 2.39 -15.33 -7.71
C GLN A 84 3.22 -14.75 -8.86
N THR A 85 2.65 -14.72 -10.06
CA THR A 85 3.31 -14.18 -11.26
C THR A 85 3.60 -12.69 -11.10
N LEU A 86 2.63 -11.90 -10.62
CA LEU A 86 2.81 -10.47 -10.38
C LEU A 86 3.89 -10.20 -9.33
N SER A 87 3.93 -10.99 -8.26
CA SER A 87 4.98 -10.91 -7.23
C SER A 87 6.37 -11.18 -7.81
N GLN A 88 6.51 -12.22 -8.64
CA GLN A 88 7.76 -12.54 -9.31
C GLN A 88 8.20 -11.46 -10.30
N MET A 89 7.26 -10.93 -11.10
CA MET A 89 7.53 -9.82 -12.03
C MET A 89 7.97 -8.57 -11.28
N THR A 90 7.27 -8.22 -10.18
CA THR A 90 7.64 -7.07 -9.35
C THR A 90 9.06 -7.22 -8.81
N ARG A 91 9.42 -8.41 -8.30
CA ARG A 91 10.78 -8.69 -7.82
C ARG A 91 11.81 -8.48 -8.93
N LEU A 92 11.59 -9.08 -10.10
CA LEU A 92 12.54 -9.00 -11.22
C LEU A 92 12.69 -7.57 -11.74
N LEU A 93 11.58 -6.85 -11.92
CA LEU A 93 11.57 -5.49 -12.46
C LEU A 93 12.07 -4.43 -11.49
N THR A 94 12.29 -4.79 -10.22
CA THR A 94 12.84 -3.90 -9.19
C THR A 94 14.24 -4.31 -8.74
N GLU A 95 14.88 -5.26 -9.45
CA GLU A 95 16.29 -5.59 -9.19
C GLU A 95 17.19 -4.39 -9.49
N PRO A 96 18.26 -4.13 -8.70
CA PRO A 96 19.09 -2.91 -8.82
C PRO A 96 19.73 -2.68 -10.19
N GLY A 97 19.87 -3.73 -11.01
CA GLY A 97 20.41 -3.64 -12.37
C GLY A 97 19.40 -3.27 -13.44
N VAL A 98 18.10 -3.22 -13.11
CA VAL A 98 17.05 -2.85 -14.06
C VAL A 98 16.95 -1.33 -14.12
N PRO A 99 17.06 -0.70 -15.30
CA PRO A 99 16.91 0.74 -15.41
C PRO A 99 15.51 1.21 -15.01
N ASP A 100 15.40 2.30 -14.26
CA ASP A 100 14.13 2.88 -13.79
C ASP A 100 13.11 3.11 -14.90
N ALA A 101 13.57 3.43 -16.12
CA ALA A 101 12.70 3.60 -17.28
C ALA A 101 11.92 2.32 -17.64
N ILE A 102 12.54 1.15 -17.46
CA ILE A 102 11.91 -0.15 -17.70
C ILE A 102 10.91 -0.47 -16.59
N THR A 103 11.30 -0.27 -15.32
CA THR A 103 10.41 -0.45 -14.17
C THR A 103 9.17 0.45 -14.28
N ARG A 104 9.36 1.71 -14.68
CA ARG A 104 8.27 2.67 -14.93
C ARG A 104 7.34 2.20 -16.04
N ALA A 105 7.89 1.82 -17.20
CA ALA A 105 7.09 1.36 -18.34
C ALA A 105 6.27 0.10 -17.99
N ALA A 106 6.86 -0.83 -17.25
CA ALA A 106 6.15 -2.01 -16.76
C ALA A 106 5.05 -1.64 -15.75
N GLY A 107 5.34 -0.72 -14.83
CA GLY A 107 4.35 -0.17 -13.90
C GLY A 107 3.16 0.47 -14.61
N GLU A 108 3.42 1.31 -15.62
CA GLU A 108 2.38 1.94 -16.46
C GLU A 108 1.52 0.90 -17.19
N ALA A 109 2.13 -0.16 -17.73
CA ALA A 109 1.43 -1.24 -18.39
C ALA A 109 0.53 -2.07 -17.43
N PHE A 110 0.98 -2.28 -16.19
CA PHE A 110 0.22 -3.04 -15.20
C PHE A 110 -0.83 -2.21 -14.46
N TYR A 111 -0.66 -0.89 -14.37
CA TYR A 111 -1.48 -0.02 -13.52
C TYR A 111 -2.98 -0.18 -13.77
N GLY A 112 -3.41 -0.20 -15.04
CA GLY A 112 -4.82 -0.34 -15.40
C GLY A 112 -5.43 -1.72 -15.17
N LEU A 113 -4.63 -2.74 -14.88
CA LEU A 113 -5.10 -4.12 -14.69
C LEU A 113 -5.37 -4.45 -13.21
N PHE A 114 -4.81 -3.68 -12.29
CA PHE A 114 -4.81 -3.99 -10.85
C PHE A 114 -5.30 -2.84 -9.96
N CYS A 115 -5.77 -1.73 -10.55
CA CYS A 115 -6.34 -0.57 -9.85
C CYS A 115 -7.86 -0.47 -10.06
#